data_AF-A0A6F9XLU2-F1
#
_entry.id   AF-A0A6F9XLU2-F1
#
_cell.length_a   1.000
_cell.length_b   1.000
_cell.length_c   1.000
_cell.angle_alpha   90.00
_cell.angle_beta   90.00
_cell.angle_gamma   90.00
#
_symmetry.space_group_name_H-M   'P 1'
#
loop_
_entity.id
_entity.type
_entity.pdbx_description
1 polymer ?
#
loop_
_entity_poly.entity_id
_entity_poly.type
_entity_poly.pdbx_seq_one_letter_code
_entity_poly.pdbx_strand_id
1 'polypeptide(L)' 'MIIDTNKIELLLSNKNLTDYQIEKMTGVSRVTVKQYRQNGINSMKLVNAVKLLDGYKQMKKIQ' A
#
# COMPACT_ATOMS: atom_id res chain seq x y z
N MET A 1 -16.56 -2.91 6.96
CA MET A 1 -15.41 -3.57 6.31
C MET A 1 -14.24 -3.53 7.28
N ILE A 2 -13.73 -4.68 7.72
CA ILE A 2 -12.56 -4.75 8.60
C ILE A 2 -11.32 -4.79 7.70
N ILE A 3 -10.40 -3.85 7.88
CA ILE A 3 -9.12 -3.83 7.17
C ILE A 3 -8.07 -4.45 8.09
N ASP A 4 -7.37 -5.45 7.57
CA ASP A 4 -6.22 -6.05 8.23
C ASP A 4 -5.00 -5.11 8.08
N THR A 5 -4.77 -4.29 9.11
CA THR A 5 -3.67 -3.31 9.14
C THR A 5 -2.29 -3.96 9.12
N ASN A 6 -2.15 -5.18 9.66
CA ASN A 6 -0.89 -5.93 9.62
C ASN A 6 -0.51 -6.29 8.18
N LYS A 7 -1.49 -6.65 7.34
CA LYS A 7 -1.22 -6.88 5.91
C LYS A 7 -0.73 -5.62 5.21
N ILE A 8 -1.27 -4.45 5.53
CA ILE A 8 -0.84 -3.18 4.93
C ILE A 8 0.60 -2.87 5.34
N GLU A 9 0.95 -3.04 6.62
CA GLU A 9 2.32 -2.85 7.11
C GLU A 9 3.32 -3.78 6.40
N LEU A 10 2.95 -5.05 6.20
CA LEU A 10 3.76 -5.99 5.43
C LEU A 10 3.96 -5.54 3.97
N LEU A 11 2.92 -5.00 3.32
CA LEU A 11 3.01 -4.48 1.96
C LEU A 11 3.92 -3.24 1.89
N LEU A 12 3.81 -2.32 2.86
CA LEU A 12 4.68 -1.14 2.96
C LEU A 12 6.13 -1.50 3.28
N SER A 13 6.37 -2.62 3.97
CA SER A 13 7.72 -3.11 4.27
C SER A 13 8.29 -4.03 3.19
N ASN A 14 7.48 -4.43 2.20
CA ASN A 14 7.88 -5.34 1.14
C ASN A 14 8.84 -4.64 0.17
N LYS A 15 10.09 -5.11 0.12
CA LYS A 15 11.14 -4.60 -0.78
C LYS A 15 10.91 -4.96 -2.25
N ASN A 16 10.10 -5.99 -2.53
CA ASN A 16 9.74 -6.39 -3.90
C ASN A 16 8.59 -5.57 -4.47
N LEU A 17 7.88 -4.82 -3.63
CA LEU A 17 6.86 -3.88 -4.06
C LEU A 17 7.53 -2.52 -4.22
N THR A 18 7.60 -2.00 -5.43
CA THR A 18 8.22 -0.69 -5.69
C THR A 18 7.29 0.45 -5.31
N ASP A 19 7.85 1.62 -5.03
CA ASP A 19 7.03 2.82 -4.74
C ASP A 19 6.11 3.17 -5.92
N TYR A 20 6.53 2.90 -7.15
CA TYR A 20 5.71 3.08 -8.34
C TYR A 20 4.48 2.16 -8.38
N GLN A 21 4.64 0.89 -7.99
CA GLN A 21 3.51 -0.04 -7.93
C GLN A 21 2.50 0.40 -6.86
N ILE A 22 2.97 0.82 -5.68
CA ILE A 22 2.10 1.34 -4.62
C ILE A 22 1.40 2.62 -5.07
N GLU A 23 2.11 3.55 -5.72
CA GLU A 23 1.53 4.75 -6.34
C GLU A 23 0.40 4.36 -7.30
N LYS A 24 0.62 3.40 -8.20
CA LYS A 24 -0.42 2.96 -9.15
C LYS A 24 -1.62 2.32 -8.47
N MET A 25 -1.43 1.56 -7.39
CA MET A 25 -2.54 0.94 -6.65
C MET A 25 -3.35 1.96 -5.86
N THR A 26 -2.68 2.93 -5.23
CA THR A 26 -3.30 3.85 -4.25
C THR A 26 -3.72 5.18 -4.85
N GLY A 27 -3.08 5.60 -5.94
CA GLY A 27 -3.24 6.91 -6.57
C GLY A 27 -2.52 8.05 -5.85
N VAL A 28 -1.66 7.78 -4.87
CA VAL A 28 -0.87 8.81 -4.18
C VAL A 28 0.52 8.97 -4.81
N SER A 29 1.14 10.14 -4.61
CA SER A 29 2.49 10.40 -5.11
C SER A 29 3.54 9.49 -4.47
N ARG A 30 4.67 9.26 -5.16
CA ARG A 30 5.80 8.50 -4.61
C ARG A 30 6.38 9.12 -3.33
N VAL A 31 6.31 10.44 -3.17
CA VAL A 31 6.74 11.12 -1.94
C VAL A 31 5.86 10.68 -0.77
N THR A 32 4.54 10.64 -0.99
CA THR A 32 3.58 10.15 0.00
C THR A 32 3.78 8.66 0.30
N VAL A 33 4.09 7.84 -0.70
CA VAL A 33 4.43 6.41 -0.47
C VAL A 33 5.65 6.28 0.44
N LYS A 34 6.71 7.07 0.22
CA LYS A 34 7.90 7.05 1.09
C LYS A 34 7.56 7.44 2.53
N GLN A 35 6.69 8.44 2.73
CA GLN A 35 6.20 8.81 4.05
C GLN A 35 5.43 7.65 4.72
N TYR A 36 4.62 6.90 3.98
CA TYR A 36 3.92 5.71 4.50
C TYR A 36 4.90 4.63 4.94
N ARG A 37 5.99 4.39 4.19
CA ARG A 37 7.00 3.41 4.61
C ARG A 37 7.80 3.84 5.82
N GLN A 38 8.06 5.14 5.95
CA GLN A 38 8.84 5.69 7.07
C GLN A 38 8.03 5.74 8.36
N ASN A 39 6.75 6.13 8.28
CA ASN A 39 5.90 6.40 9.45
C ASN A 39 4.86 5.29 9.69
N GLY A 40 4.86 4.25 8.87
CA GLY A 40 3.90 3.15 8.93
C GLY A 40 2.47 3.53 8.52
N ILE A 41 1.56 2.58 8.70
CA ILE A 41 0.15 2.67 8.34
C ILE A 41 -0.57 3.82 9.04
N ASN A 42 -0.10 4.26 10.21
CA ASN A 42 -0.70 5.37 10.96
C ASN A 42 -0.68 6.69 10.18
N SER A 43 0.26 6.84 9.23
CA SER A 43 0.33 8.00 8.34
C SER A 43 -0.54 7.85 7.08
N MET A 44 -1.15 6.68 6.86
CA MET A 44 -1.92 6.34 5.67
C MET A 44 -3.42 6.56 5.91
N LYS A 45 -4.07 7.32 5.01
CA LYS A 45 -5.54 7.44 5.04
C LYS A 45 -6.18 6.08 4.76
N LEU A 46 -7.28 5.78 5.46
CA LEU A 46 -8.01 4.52 5.34
C LEU A 46 -8.31 4.14 3.88
N VAL A 47 -8.79 5.10 3.08
CA VAL A 47 -9.09 4.89 1.65
C VAL A 47 -7.88 4.43 0.83
N ASN A 48 -6.67 4.91 1.17
CA ASN A 48 -5.45 4.51 0.48
C ASN A 48 -5.04 3.10 0.91
N ALA A 49 -5.23 2.74 2.18
CA ALA A 49 -4.98 1.39 2.68
C ALA A 49 -5.89 0.36 1.99
N VAL A 50 -7.19 0.67 1.83
CA VAL A 50 -8.13 -0.16 1.04
C VAL A 50 -7.61 -0.38 -0.37
N LYS A 51 -7.27 0.71 -1.07
CA LYS A 51 -6.80 0.67 -2.45
C LYS A 51 -5.50 -0.14 -2.60
N LEU A 52 -4.57 -0.01 -1.66
CA LEU A 52 -3.33 -0.79 -1.66
C LEU A 52 -3.62 -2.29 -1.54
N LEU A 53 -4.50 -2.67 -0.62
CA LEU A 53 -4.86 -4.07 -0.42
C LEU A 53 -5.54 -4.66 -1.66
N ASP A 54 -6.49 -3.94 -2.24
CA ASP A 54 -7.24 -4.43 -3.40
C ASP A 54 -6.39 -4.42 -4.67
N GLY A 55 -5.56 -3.39 -4.87
CA GLY A 55 -4.60 -3.33 -5.97
C GLY A 55 -3.57 -4.46 -5.90
N TYR A 56 -3.08 -4.79 -4.70
CA TYR A 56 -2.16 -5.91 -4.51
C TYR A 56 -2.81 -7.26 -4.80
N LYS A 57 -4.06 -7.48 -4.35
CA LYS A 57 -4.82 -8.70 -4.69
C LYS A 57 -5.02 -8.84 -6.19
N GLN A 58 -5.34 -7.75 -6.89
CA GLN A 58 -5.51 -7.77 -8.35
C GLN A 58 -4.18 -8.10 -9.06
N MET A 59 -3.08 -7.48 -8.65
CA MET A 59 -1.75 -7.79 -9.19
C MET A 59 -1.37 -9.27 -9.01
N LYS A 60 -1.68 -9.86 -7.86
CA LYS A 60 -1.41 -11.28 -7.58
C LYS A 60 -2.30 -12.27 -8.31
N LYS A 61 -3.46 -11.85 -8.81
CA LYS A 61 -4.31 -12.69 -9.68
C LYS A 61 -3.81 -12.74 -11.12
N ILE A 62 -2.93 -11.82 -11.50
CA ILE A 62 -2.43 -11.66 -12.88
C ILE A 62 -1.03 -12.31 -13.04
N GLN A 63 -0.39 -12.73 -11.93
CA GLN A 63 0.89 -13.47 -11.90
C GLN A 63 0.62 -14.97 -11.76
#